data_AF-A0A383UT77-F1
#
_entry.id   AF-A0A383UT77-F1
#
_cell.length_a   1.000
_cell.length_b   1.000
_cell.length_c   1.000
_cell.angle_alpha   90.00
_cell.angle_beta   90.00
_cell.angle_gamma   90.00
#
_symmetry.space_group_name_H-M   'P 1'
#
loop_
_entity.id
_entity.type
_entity.pdbx_description
1 polymer ?
#
loop_
_entity_poly.entity_id
_entity_poly.type
_entity_poly.pdbx_seq_one_letter_code
_entity_poly.pdbx_strand_id
1 'polypeptide(L)' 'MSINSYKHCEKIVPVIDSMVSMRPWLSAMQDNAPAHAAASTMEEMRQRLIPQIFLPANWPDLNPNEAVWDRMKDYI' A
#
# COMPACT_ATOMS: atom_id res chain seq x y z
N MET A 1 1.04 2.61 -18.17
CA MET A 1 2.39 2.27 -17.63
C MET A 1 2.18 1.41 -16.40
N SER A 2 2.72 0.19 -16.35
CA SER A 2 2.53 -0.70 -15.19
C SER A 2 3.51 -0.37 -14.05
N ILE A 3 3.04 -0.46 -12.81
CA ILE A 3 3.85 -0.37 -11.59
C ILE A 3 4.32 -1.79 -11.24
N ASN A 4 5.64 -1.99 -11.25
CA ASN A 4 6.28 -3.21 -10.76
C ASN A 4 6.85 -2.96 -9.36
N SER A 5 7.36 -4.01 -8.71
CA SER A 5 7.95 -3.90 -7.37
C SER A 5 9.09 -2.88 -7.28
N TYR A 6 9.93 -2.77 -8.32
CA TYR A 6 10.99 -1.76 -8.37
C TYR A 6 10.44 -0.33 -8.27
N LYS A 7 9.48 0.03 -9.12
CA LYS A 7 8.85 1.36 -9.09
C LYS A 7 8.06 1.59 -7.81
N HIS A 8 7.47 0.54 -7.25
CA HIS A 8 6.76 0.62 -5.98
C HIS A 8 7.70 0.95 -4.83
N CYS A 9 8.83 0.22 -4.73
CA CYS A 9 9.88 0.51 -3.75
C CYS A 9 10.49 1.90 -3.94
N GLU A 10 10.75 2.31 -5.18
CA GLU A 10 11.40 3.59 -5.49
C GLU A 10 10.49 4.79 -5.20
N LYS A 11 9.18 4.69 -5.51
CA LYS A 11 8.30 5.86 -5.57
C LYS A 11 7.18 5.86 -4.53
N ILE A 12 6.68 4.70 -4.13
CA ILE A 12 5.49 4.58 -3.29
C ILE A 12 5.87 4.31 -1.84
N VAL A 13 6.79 3.35 -1.59
CA VAL A 13 7.25 3.04 -0.23
C VAL A 13 7.81 4.27 0.51
N PRO A 14 8.58 5.18 -0.09
CA PRO A 14 9.08 6.37 0.62
C PRO A 14 7.98 7.34 1.03
N VAL A 15 6.87 7.41 0.29
CA VAL A 15 5.72 8.24 0.64
C VAL A 15 5.01 7.66 1.88
N ILE A 16 4.85 6.34 1.92
CA ILE A 16 4.28 5.62 3.06
C ILE A 16 5.16 5.81 4.29
N ASP A 17 6.48 5.61 4.12
CA ASP A 17 7.49 5.78 5.17
C ASP A 17 7.44 7.18 5.78
N SER A 18 7.39 8.22 4.95
CA SER A 18 7.26 9.61 5.40
C SER A 18 5.99 9.83 6.23
N MET A 19 4.85 9.28 5.79
CA MET A 19 3.58 9.42 6.49
C MET A 19 3.57 8.69 7.85
N VAL A 20 4.10 7.46 7.90
CA VAL A 20 4.17 6.65 9.12
C VAL A 20 5.20 7.23 10.09
N SER A 21 6.34 7.71 9.59
CA SER A 21 7.37 8.36 10.42
C SER A 21 6.85 9.60 11.16
N MET A 22 5.94 10.36 10.54
CA MET A 22 5.29 11.51 11.19
C MET A 22 4.14 11.11 12.13
N ARG A 23 3.62 9.89 12.00
CA ARG A 23 2.43 9.39 12.70
C ARG A 23 2.62 7.91 13.05
N PRO A 24 3.42 7.61 14.09
CA PRO A 24 3.89 6.25 14.37
C PRO A 24 2.77 5.27 14.78
N TRP A 25 1.56 5.76 15.03
CA TRP A 25 0.38 4.94 15.28
C TRP A 25 -0.32 4.46 13.99
N LEU A 26 0.15 4.87 12.80
CA LEU A 26 -0.39 4.43 11.53
C LEU A 26 0.29 3.14 11.05
N SER A 27 -0.51 2.30 10.41
CA SER A 27 -0.05 1.11 9.68
C SER A 27 -0.43 1.25 8.21
N ALA A 28 0.40 0.73 7.32
CA ALA A 28 0.14 0.66 5.90
C ALA A 28 -0.80 -0.51 5.57
N MET A 29 -1.85 -0.26 4.78
CA MET A 29 -2.72 -1.30 4.23
C MET A 29 -2.61 -1.27 2.71
N GLN A 30 -2.31 -2.43 2.11
CA GLN A 30 -2.23 -2.63 0.66
C GLN A 30 -2.88 -3.96 0.31
N ASP A 31 -3.35 -4.10 -0.93
CA ASP A 31 -3.77 -5.40 -1.47
C ASP A 31 -2.56 -6.27 -1.84
N ASN A 32 -2.82 -7.52 -2.18
CA ASN A 32 -1.77 -8.50 -2.53
C ASN A 32 -1.37 -8.42 -4.02
N ALA A 33 -1.45 -7.23 -4.64
CA ALA A 33 -0.96 -7.06 -6.01
C ALA A 33 0.50 -7.53 -6.12
N PRO A 34 0.95 -8.10 -7.26
CA PRO A 34 2.28 -8.69 -7.37
C PRO A 34 3.43 -7.74 -7.00
N ALA A 35 3.26 -6.43 -7.23
CA ALA A 35 4.24 -5.43 -6.84
C ALA A 35 4.32 -5.25 -5.31
N HIS A 36 3.19 -5.35 -4.60
CA HIS A 36 3.10 -5.18 -3.15
C HIS A 36 3.62 -6.43 -2.42
N ALA A 37 3.25 -7.62 -2.91
CA ALA A 37 3.63 -8.90 -2.34
C ALA A 37 5.05 -9.37 -2.74
N ALA A 38 5.75 -8.63 -3.60
CA ALA A 38 7.10 -8.98 -4.02
C ALA A 38 8.07 -9.00 -2.82
N ALA A 39 8.98 -9.97 -2.79
CA ALA A 39 9.98 -10.09 -1.72
C ALA A 39 10.80 -8.81 -1.53
N SER A 40 11.13 -8.10 -2.61
CA SER A 40 11.83 -6.82 -2.54
C SER A 40 11.02 -5.74 -1.83
N THR A 41 9.71 -5.72 -2.01
CA THR A 41 8.82 -4.74 -1.37
C THR A 41 8.59 -5.07 0.09
N MET A 42 8.37 -6.34 0.42
CA MET A 42 8.26 -6.78 1.80
C MET A 42 9.52 -6.47 2.59
N GLU A 43 10.70 -6.70 2.01
CA GLU A 43 11.98 -6.38 2.64
C GLU A 43 12.19 -4.88 2.80
N GLU A 44 11.87 -4.06 1.79
CA GLU A 44 11.97 -2.59 1.87
C GLU A 44 11.07 -2.03 2.99
N MET A 45 9.82 -2.48 3.08
CA MET A 45 8.91 -2.05 4.15
C MET A 45 9.39 -2.51 5.54
N ARG A 46 9.96 -3.72 5.63
CA ARG A 46 10.54 -4.25 6.87
C ARG A 46 11.75 -3.43 7.32
N GLN A 47 12.65 -3.06 6.40
CA GLN A 47 13.84 -2.25 6.70
C GLN A 47 13.49 -0.85 7.20
N ARG A 48 12.38 -0.29 6.71
CA ARG A 48 11.84 1.02 7.14
C ARG A 48 10.95 0.94 8.37
N LEU A 49 10.79 -0.25 8.96
CA LEU A 49 9.94 -0.47 10.14
C LEU A 49 8.46 -0.05 9.93
N ILE A 50 7.96 -0.15 8.69
CA ILE A 50 6.58 0.22 8.36
C ILE A 50 5.64 -0.92 8.83
N PRO A 51 4.74 -0.67 9.80
CA PRO A 51 3.76 -1.67 10.21
C PRO A 51 2.76 -1.91 9.07
N GLN A 52 2.42 -3.16 8.80
CA GLN A 52 1.47 -3.52 7.74
C GLN A 52 0.19 -4.15 8.31
N ILE A 53 -0.94 -3.86 7.66
CA ILE A 53 -2.23 -4.52 7.86
C ILE A 53 -2.42 -5.56 6.76
N PHE A 54 -2.66 -6.81 7.15
CA PHE A 54 -2.96 -7.88 6.21
C PHE A 54 -4.35 -7.71 5.61
N LEU A 55 -4.42 -7.71 4.28
CA LEU A 55 -5.67 -7.76 3.51
C LEU A 55 -5.78 -9.13 2.82
N PRO A 56 -6.83 -9.94 3.10
CA PRO A 56 -7.07 -11.19 2.41
C PRO A 56 -7.24 -11.02 0.89
N ALA A 57 -6.74 -11.98 0.10
CA ALA A 57 -6.85 -11.95 -1.35
C ALA A 57 -8.31 -12.10 -1.81
N ASN A 58 -8.75 -11.28 -2.77
CA ASN A 58 -10.13 -11.21 -3.29
C ASN A 58 -11.18 -10.68 -2.29
N TRP A 59 -10.76 -9.84 -1.32
CA TRP A 59 -11.67 -9.17 -0.38
C TRP A 59 -11.63 -7.64 -0.54
N PRO A 60 -12.09 -7.11 -1.70
CA PRO A 60 -12.09 -5.67 -1.95
C PRO A 60 -12.94 -4.89 -0.94
N ASP A 61 -14.02 -5.48 -0.44
CA ASP A 61 -14.94 -4.85 0.53
C ASP A 61 -14.26 -4.50 1.87
N LEU A 62 -13.13 -5.14 2.19
CA LEU A 62 -12.33 -4.84 3.38
C LEU A 62 -11.34 -3.70 3.15
N ASN A 63 -11.16 -3.23 1.91
CA ASN A 63 -10.27 -2.14 1.57
C ASN A 63 -11.04 -0.81 1.51
N PRO A 64 -10.82 0.13 2.44
CA PRO A 64 -11.51 1.43 2.43
C PRO A 64 -11.30 2.24 1.14
N ASN A 65 -10.23 1.95 0.39
CA ASN A 65 -9.93 2.64 -0.86
C ASN A 65 -10.98 2.35 -1.96
N GLU A 66 -11.61 1.18 -1.96
CA GLU A 66 -12.68 0.85 -2.93
C GLU A 66 -13.88 1.78 -2.74
N ALA A 67 -14.28 2.04 -1.49
CA ALA A 67 -15.35 2.98 -1.18
C ALA A 67 -15.01 4.42 -1.59
N VAL A 68 -13.73 4.83 -1.47
CA VAL A 68 -13.26 6.13 -1.95
C VAL A 68 -13.37 6.21 -3.47
N TRP A 69 -12.90 5.19 -4.19
CA TRP A 69 -13.00 5.14 -5.65
C TRP A 69 -14.43 5.11 -6.16
N ASP A 70 -15.31 4.33 -5.52
CA ASP A 70 -16.74 4.30 -5.87
C ASP A 70 -17.37 5.68 -5.73
N ARG A 71 -17.08 6.37 -4.63
CA ARG A 71 -17.52 7.76 -4.46
C ARG A 71 -16.89 8.69 -5.50
N MET A 72 -15.63 8.50 -5.87
CA MET A 72 -14.98 9.35 -6.88
C MET A 72 -15.65 9.23 -8.25
N LYS A 73 -16.10 8.02 -8.64
CA LYS A 73 -16.80 7.77 -9.92
C LYS A 73 -18.08 8.59 -10.07
N ASP A 74 -18.69 9.04 -8.98
CA ASP A 74 -19.87 9.94 -9.03
C ASP A 74 -19.52 11.35 -9.52
N TYR A 75 -18.24 11.73 -9.51
CA TYR A 75 -17.77 13.10 -9.80
C TYR A 75 -16.81 13.20 -11.00
N ILE A 76 -16.47 12.08 -11.65
CA ILE A 76 -15.54 12.03 -12.80
C ILE A 76 -16.16 11.41 -14.04
#